data_AF-A0A382JM11-F1
#
_entry.id   AF-A0A382JM11-F1
#
_cell.length_a   1.000
_cell.length_b   1.000
_cell.length_c   1.000
_cell.angle_alpha   90.00
_cell.angle_beta   90.00
_cell.angle_gamma   90.00
#
_symmetry.space_group_name_H-M   'P 1'
#
loop_
_entity.id
_entity.type
_entity.pdbx_description
1 polymer ?
#
loop_
_entity_poly.entity_id
_entity_poly.type
_entity_poly.pdbx_seq_one_letter_code
_entity_poly.pdbx_strand_id
1 'polypeptide(L)'
;GTRIEPWIPPVGFKSVPALKANFADKLDQFPAKRGNGVNHQSPLALYNGMIHPLLPYTIKGALWYQGESNNGEGMLYHEKMKALIAGWRSVWNNPELPFYFVQLAPFRYGSDNDPRLPGIWQAQLETLKVPHTGMAVTTDITTLRNIHPPNKQDVGKRLALWALTKDYGKKLKSQYSGPIFSKIDQAEGKDSLTVHFQKDTTGGLTTNDKKPVSHFEIAGKDGKWHPAKGTIVYGDHLIVKSDEVKNPVHVRFGWHQMAEPNLVNGAGLPASPFSTAFK
;
A
#
# COMPACT_ATOMS: atom_id res chain seq x y z
N GLY A 1 -8.37 12.35 9.53
CA GLY A 1 -6.92 12.53 9.62
C GLY A 1 -6.51 13.77 8.85
N THR A 2 -5.21 14.05 8.79
CA THR A 2 -4.65 15.03 7.87
C THR A 2 -4.50 14.39 6.50
N ARG A 3 -4.49 15.17 5.43
CA ARG A 3 -4.02 14.67 4.13
C ARG A 3 -2.48 14.50 4.13
N ILE A 4 -1.89 13.94 3.08
CA ILE A 4 -0.44 13.75 2.93
C ILE A 4 0.29 15.06 2.59
N GLU A 5 -0.34 15.94 1.82
CA GLU A 5 0.24 17.17 1.27
C GLU A 5 0.82 18.13 2.33
N PRO A 6 0.19 18.33 3.50
CA PRO A 6 0.76 19.15 4.58
C PRO A 6 2.14 18.71 5.06
N TRP A 7 2.50 17.43 4.90
CA TRP A 7 3.73 16.82 5.41
C TRP A 7 4.88 16.83 4.41
N ILE A 8 4.62 17.23 3.16
CA ILE A 8 5.59 17.20 2.07
C ILE A 8 6.36 18.54 2.06
N PRO A 9 7.71 18.53 2.10
CA PRO A 9 8.49 19.75 1.93
C PRO A 9 8.45 20.27 0.48
N PRO A 10 8.78 21.55 0.22
CA PRO A 10 8.75 22.12 -1.12
C PRO A 10 9.55 21.32 -2.17
N VAL A 11 10.72 20.81 -1.79
CA VAL A 11 11.57 19.98 -2.67
C VAL A 11 10.90 18.67 -3.08
N GLY A 12 10.05 18.11 -2.21
CA GLY A 12 9.25 16.92 -2.51
C GLY A 12 8.28 17.16 -3.66
N PHE A 13 7.48 18.22 -3.60
CA PHE A 13 6.55 18.56 -4.69
C PHE A 13 7.27 18.85 -6.01
N LYS A 14 8.42 19.53 -5.96
CA LYS A 14 9.24 19.82 -7.16
C LYS A 14 9.84 18.57 -7.80
N SER A 15 10.05 17.50 -7.03
CA SER A 15 10.67 16.26 -7.53
C SER A 15 9.73 15.37 -8.35
N VAL A 16 8.42 15.62 -8.33
CA VAL A 16 7.42 14.75 -8.98
C VAL A 16 6.64 15.53 -10.04
N PRO A 17 6.87 15.26 -11.34
CA PRO A 17 6.22 16.00 -12.43
C PRO A 17 4.69 16.03 -12.37
N ALA A 18 4.05 14.93 -11.97
CA ALA A 18 2.59 14.82 -11.84
C ALA A 18 1.98 15.80 -10.81
N LEU A 19 2.79 16.34 -9.89
CA LEU A 19 2.35 17.27 -8.86
C LEU A 19 2.66 18.74 -9.20
N LYS A 20 3.29 19.00 -10.35
CA LYS A 20 3.79 20.34 -10.71
C LYS A 20 2.69 21.41 -10.71
N ALA A 21 1.66 21.23 -11.54
CA ALA A 21 0.61 22.22 -11.75
C ALA A 21 -0.25 22.49 -10.50
N ASN A 22 -0.45 21.46 -9.67
CA ASN A 22 -1.32 21.55 -8.50
C ASN A 22 -0.59 21.98 -7.22
N PHE A 23 0.73 21.78 -7.16
CA PHE A 23 1.51 22.04 -5.95
C PHE A 23 2.82 22.79 -6.20
N ALA A 24 3.72 22.27 -7.04
CA ALA A 24 5.06 22.84 -7.18
C ALA A 24 5.06 24.27 -7.73
N ASP A 25 4.14 24.57 -8.65
CA ASP A 25 3.97 25.91 -9.25
C ASP A 25 3.22 26.90 -8.33
N LYS A 26 2.70 26.43 -7.19
CA LYS A 26 1.84 27.19 -6.27
C LYS A 26 2.41 27.24 -4.85
N LEU A 27 3.70 26.94 -4.67
CA LEU A 27 4.32 26.83 -3.35
C LEU A 27 4.24 28.14 -2.55
N ASP A 28 4.23 29.28 -3.23
CA ASP A 28 4.06 30.63 -2.67
C ASP A 28 2.65 30.88 -2.12
N GLN A 29 1.66 30.05 -2.50
CA GLN A 29 0.29 30.10 -2.01
C GLN A 29 0.07 29.26 -0.75
N PHE A 30 1.11 28.56 -0.27
CA PHE A 30 1.04 27.63 0.86
C PHE A 30 1.98 28.01 2.02
N PRO A 31 1.60 27.72 3.28
CA PRO A 31 0.31 27.16 3.67
C PRO A 31 -0.80 28.23 3.69
N ALA A 32 -2.00 27.85 3.29
CA ALA A 32 -3.19 28.67 3.35
C ALA A 32 -3.62 28.94 4.80
N LYS A 33 -4.21 30.12 5.04
CA LYS A 33 -4.78 30.49 6.34
C LYS A 33 -6.22 29.97 6.48
N ARG A 34 -6.65 29.73 7.72
CA ARG A 34 -8.05 29.50 8.11
C ARG A 34 -8.34 30.37 9.34
N GLY A 35 -9.08 31.46 9.14
CA GLY A 35 -9.21 32.51 10.16
C GLY A 35 -7.84 33.12 10.49
N ASN A 36 -7.53 33.23 11.79
CA ASN A 36 -6.28 33.81 12.27
C ASN A 36 -5.10 32.82 12.31
N GLY A 37 -5.30 31.56 11.90
CA GLY A 37 -4.30 30.50 11.99
C GLY A 37 -3.94 29.86 10.65
N VAL A 38 -2.89 29.03 10.65
CA VAL A 38 -2.53 28.19 9.50
C VAL A 38 -3.52 27.03 9.40
N ASN A 39 -4.04 26.77 8.19
CA ASN A 39 -4.82 25.58 7.93
C ASN A 39 -3.90 24.35 7.93
N HIS A 40 -4.01 23.49 8.95
CA HIS A 40 -3.19 22.27 9.06
C HIS A 40 -3.38 21.28 7.89
N GLN A 41 -4.47 21.40 7.12
CA GLN A 41 -4.71 20.61 5.90
C GLN A 41 -4.05 21.20 4.66
N SER A 42 -3.49 22.41 4.75
CA SER A 42 -2.81 23.04 3.62
C SER A 42 -1.44 22.42 3.41
N PRO A 43 -0.98 22.25 2.14
CA PRO A 43 0.38 21.86 1.85
C PRO A 43 1.41 22.66 2.65
N LEU A 44 2.55 22.04 2.97
CA LEU A 44 3.65 22.60 3.78
C LEU A 44 3.33 22.87 5.27
N ALA A 45 2.07 22.92 5.69
CA ALA A 45 1.70 23.35 7.05
C ALA A 45 2.33 22.47 8.15
N LEU A 46 2.20 21.14 8.03
CA LEU A 46 2.68 20.20 9.04
C LEU A 46 4.16 19.87 8.87
N TYR A 47 4.68 19.93 7.64
CA TYR A 47 6.12 19.90 7.41
C TYR A 47 6.79 21.04 8.19
N ASN A 48 6.35 22.28 8.00
CA ASN A 48 6.93 23.44 8.67
C ASN A 48 6.73 23.39 10.19
N GLY A 49 5.55 22.98 10.66
CA GLY A 49 5.21 23.00 12.09
C GLY A 49 5.76 21.81 12.90
N MET A 50 5.94 20.63 12.28
CA MET A 50 6.23 19.39 13.01
C MET A 50 7.50 18.67 12.55
N ILE A 51 7.87 18.78 11.27
CA ILE A 51 8.99 18.01 10.68
C ILE A 51 10.25 18.86 10.58
N HIS A 52 10.15 20.09 10.07
CA HIS A 52 11.27 21.02 9.90
C HIS A 52 12.04 21.29 11.22
N PRO A 53 11.38 21.43 12.39
CA PRO A 53 12.10 21.61 13.65
C PRO A 53 12.97 20.41 14.06
N LEU A 54 12.77 19.23 13.45
CA LEU A 54 13.50 18.00 13.74
C LEU A 54 14.74 17.80 12.86
N LEU A 55 14.94 18.64 11.82
CA LEU A 55 16.07 18.51 10.89
C LEU A 55 17.47 18.53 11.54
N PRO A 56 17.70 19.22 12.69
CA PRO A 56 18.99 19.13 13.39
C PRO A 56 19.32 17.74 13.95
N TYR A 57 18.33 16.83 14.05
CA TYR A 57 18.54 15.48 14.55
C TYR A 57 18.73 14.50 13.39
N THR A 58 19.71 13.61 13.53
CA THR A 58 19.81 12.44 12.65
C THR A 58 18.68 11.47 12.94
N ILE A 59 17.96 11.06 11.89
CA ILE A 59 16.94 10.01 11.98
C ILE A 59 17.43 8.75 11.25
N LYS A 60 17.02 7.57 11.74
CA LYS A 60 17.36 6.29 11.12
C LYS A 60 16.39 5.89 10.01
N GLY A 61 15.19 6.47 9.99
CA GLY A 61 14.13 6.18 9.04
C GLY A 61 12.82 6.83 9.48
N ALA A 62 11.77 6.65 8.69
CA ALA A 62 10.42 7.13 8.97
C ALA A 62 9.40 5.99 8.94
N LEU A 63 8.41 6.08 9.83
CA LEU A 63 7.20 5.24 9.81
C LEU A 63 6.00 6.12 9.46
N TRP A 64 5.21 5.69 8.48
CA TRP A 64 4.09 6.47 7.93
C TRP A 64 2.79 5.67 7.90
N TYR A 65 1.81 6.07 8.70
CA TYR A 65 0.47 5.51 8.63
C TYR A 65 -0.56 6.60 8.40
N GLN A 66 -0.88 6.78 7.14
CA GLN A 66 -1.86 7.75 6.67
C GLN A 66 -2.38 7.29 5.31
N GLY A 67 -3.56 7.77 4.96
CA GLY A 67 -4.11 7.68 3.61
C GLY A 67 -5.62 7.89 3.60
N GLU A 68 -6.27 7.74 4.75
CA GLU A 68 -7.72 7.80 4.91
C GLU A 68 -8.30 9.12 4.39
N SER A 69 -7.59 10.23 4.61
CA SER A 69 -8.01 11.57 4.14
C SER A 69 -7.63 11.86 2.68
N ASN A 70 -6.89 10.95 2.04
CA ASN A 70 -6.61 10.92 0.61
C ASN A 70 -7.34 9.76 -0.10
N ASN A 71 -8.21 9.02 0.60
CA ASN A 71 -8.95 7.92 0.02
C ASN A 71 -9.81 8.41 -1.16
N GLY A 72 -9.70 7.72 -2.30
CA GLY A 72 -10.32 8.10 -3.56
C GLY A 72 -9.42 8.87 -4.54
N GLU A 73 -8.18 9.15 -4.18
CA GLU A 73 -7.20 9.71 -5.12
C GLU A 73 -6.55 8.66 -6.03
N GLY A 74 -6.69 7.37 -5.72
CA GLY A 74 -6.06 6.29 -6.50
C GLY A 74 -4.56 6.52 -6.67
N MET A 75 -4.06 6.35 -7.90
CA MET A 75 -2.64 6.49 -8.21
C MET A 75 -2.05 7.90 -8.02
N LEU A 76 -2.88 8.95 -7.89
CA LEU A 76 -2.37 10.26 -7.47
C LEU A 76 -1.75 10.21 -6.06
N TYR A 77 -2.23 9.31 -5.19
CA TYR A 77 -1.62 9.10 -3.87
C TYR A 77 -0.20 8.54 -3.98
N HIS A 78 0.07 7.66 -4.96
CA HIS A 78 1.41 7.14 -5.22
C HIS A 78 2.37 8.27 -5.62
N GLU A 79 1.93 9.20 -6.48
CA GLU A 79 2.72 10.39 -6.84
C GLU A 79 3.05 11.25 -5.61
N LYS A 80 2.09 11.41 -4.69
CA LYS A 80 2.30 12.14 -3.43
C LYS A 80 3.21 11.40 -2.45
N MET A 81 3.13 10.07 -2.38
CA MET A 81 4.08 9.26 -1.61
C MET A 81 5.51 9.42 -2.14
N LYS A 82 5.71 9.40 -3.48
CA LYS A 82 7.02 9.69 -4.08
C LYS A 82 7.55 11.06 -3.64
N ALA A 83 6.70 12.09 -3.67
CA ALA A 83 7.07 13.43 -3.24
C ALA A 83 7.38 13.52 -1.74
N LEU A 84 6.60 12.85 -0.89
CA LEU A 84 6.86 12.78 0.56
C LEU A 84 8.23 12.13 0.82
N ILE A 85 8.47 10.96 0.25
CA ILE A 85 9.70 10.17 0.45
C ILE A 85 10.91 10.92 -0.08
N ALA A 86 10.88 11.38 -1.33
CA ALA A 86 11.97 12.14 -1.93
C ALA A 86 12.22 13.46 -1.19
N GLY A 87 11.14 14.11 -0.75
CA GLY A 87 11.19 15.33 0.03
C GLY A 87 11.94 15.14 1.36
N TRP A 88 11.54 14.13 2.14
CA TRP A 88 12.16 13.84 3.43
C TRP A 88 13.62 13.37 3.27
N ARG A 89 13.91 12.52 2.28
CA ARG A 89 15.28 12.13 1.92
C ARG A 89 16.16 13.33 1.61
N SER A 90 15.64 14.30 0.87
CA SER A 90 16.37 15.50 0.49
C SER A 90 16.67 16.41 1.69
N VAL A 91 15.68 16.69 2.55
CA VAL A 91 15.89 17.62 3.69
C VAL A 91 16.76 17.04 4.80
N TRP A 92 16.86 15.71 4.89
CA TRP A 92 17.83 15.01 5.76
C TRP A 92 19.15 14.66 5.07
N ASN A 93 19.33 15.03 3.80
CA ASN A 93 20.49 14.68 2.99
C ASN A 93 20.85 13.17 3.04
N ASN A 94 19.82 12.33 2.98
CA ASN A 94 19.97 10.88 3.00
C ASN A 94 19.10 10.26 1.89
N PRO A 95 19.67 10.00 0.69
CA PRO A 95 18.92 9.46 -0.44
C PRO A 95 18.43 8.01 -0.21
N GLU A 96 18.99 7.32 0.78
CA GLU A 96 18.65 5.95 1.14
C GLU A 96 17.84 5.87 2.44
N LEU A 97 17.33 7.00 2.97
CA LEU A 97 16.58 7.01 4.21
C LEU A 97 15.42 5.99 4.14
N PRO A 98 15.40 4.97 5.03
CA PRO A 98 14.34 3.98 5.09
C PRO A 98 12.99 4.65 5.34
N PHE A 99 11.99 4.27 4.56
CA PHE A 99 10.64 4.81 4.67
C PHE A 99 9.61 3.69 4.65
N TYR A 100 9.09 3.34 5.82
CA TYR A 100 8.12 2.25 5.96
C TYR A 100 6.74 2.80 6.20
N PHE A 101 5.76 2.25 5.50
CA PHE A 101 4.39 2.73 5.57
C PHE A 101 3.41 1.58 5.78
N VAL A 102 2.16 1.92 6.07
CA VAL A 102 1.12 0.94 6.38
C VAL A 102 0.04 1.03 5.31
N GLN A 103 -0.30 -0.10 4.71
CA GLN A 103 -1.46 -0.20 3.83
C GLN A 103 -2.73 0.03 4.67
N LEU A 104 -3.69 0.81 4.18
CA LEU A 104 -4.86 1.15 5.00
C LEU A 104 -5.61 -0.11 5.45
N ALA A 105 -6.22 -0.04 6.63
CA ALA A 105 -7.05 -1.14 7.11
C ALA A 105 -8.41 -1.14 6.39
N PRO A 106 -9.02 -2.31 6.12
CA PRO A 106 -10.38 -2.40 5.60
C PRO A 106 -11.38 -1.67 6.51
N PHE A 107 -12.25 -0.88 5.90
CA PHE A 107 -13.27 -0.09 6.59
C PHE A 107 -14.45 0.12 5.66
N ARG A 108 -15.68 0.03 6.20
CA ARG A 108 -16.90 0.29 5.43
C ARG A 108 -17.10 1.80 5.27
N TYR A 109 -16.64 2.34 4.14
CA TYR A 109 -16.95 3.70 3.72
C TYR A 109 -18.32 3.73 3.04
N GLY A 110 -19.19 4.66 3.44
CA GLY A 110 -20.40 5.01 2.71
C GLY A 110 -21.18 3.82 2.11
N SER A 111 -21.21 3.74 0.78
CA SER A 111 -21.89 2.69 0.01
C SER A 111 -21.07 1.39 -0.07
N ASP A 112 -21.75 0.26 -0.21
CA ASP A 112 -21.12 -1.06 -0.08
C ASP A 112 -20.05 -1.38 -1.14
N ASN A 113 -20.16 -0.83 -2.36
CA ASN A 113 -19.26 -1.14 -3.50
C ASN A 113 -18.29 -0.01 -3.86
N ASP A 114 -17.86 0.78 -2.89
CA ASP A 114 -16.96 1.91 -3.13
C ASP A 114 -15.52 1.44 -3.47
N PRO A 115 -15.01 1.70 -4.70
CA PRO A 115 -13.68 1.25 -5.11
C PRO A 115 -12.54 2.15 -4.62
N ARG A 116 -12.84 3.23 -3.86
CA ARG A 116 -11.82 4.19 -3.41
C ARG A 116 -10.73 3.52 -2.57
N LEU A 117 -11.11 2.68 -1.60
CA LEU A 117 -10.16 2.03 -0.70
C LEU A 117 -9.23 1.05 -1.45
N PRO A 118 -9.74 0.14 -2.31
CA PRO A 118 -8.87 -0.65 -3.18
C PRO A 118 -7.96 0.19 -4.09
N GLY A 119 -8.43 1.33 -4.60
CA GLY A 119 -7.63 2.23 -5.42
C GLY A 119 -6.42 2.83 -4.67
N ILE A 120 -6.59 3.26 -3.42
CA ILE A 120 -5.46 3.74 -2.61
C ILE A 120 -4.58 2.58 -2.11
N TRP A 121 -5.12 1.38 -1.89
CA TRP A 121 -4.30 0.19 -1.62
C TRP A 121 -3.36 -0.14 -2.77
N GLN A 122 -3.83 -0.04 -4.02
CA GLN A 122 -2.96 -0.19 -5.18
C GLN A 122 -1.87 0.88 -5.19
N ALA A 123 -2.21 2.15 -4.93
CA ALA A 123 -1.22 3.22 -4.86
C ALA A 123 -0.15 3.00 -3.75
N GLN A 124 -0.58 2.47 -2.60
CA GLN A 124 0.33 2.08 -1.51
C GLN A 124 1.22 0.90 -1.92
N LEU A 125 0.65 -0.13 -2.56
CA LEU A 125 1.41 -1.26 -3.09
C LEU A 125 2.44 -0.80 -4.13
N GLU A 126 2.06 0.03 -5.09
CA GLU A 126 2.93 0.59 -6.13
C GLU A 126 4.07 1.44 -5.55
N THR A 127 3.87 2.03 -4.36
CA THR A 127 4.92 2.79 -3.67
C THR A 127 6.09 1.91 -3.23
N LEU A 128 5.91 0.59 -3.08
CA LEU A 128 7.04 -0.33 -2.82
C LEU A 128 8.09 -0.36 -3.94
N LYS A 129 7.78 0.16 -5.14
CA LYS A 129 8.76 0.32 -6.21
C LYS A 129 9.79 1.42 -5.93
N VAL A 130 9.52 2.31 -4.97
CA VAL A 130 10.51 3.28 -4.49
C VAL A 130 11.55 2.54 -3.64
N PRO A 131 12.86 2.64 -3.94
CA PRO A 131 13.90 1.95 -3.17
C PRO A 131 13.88 2.33 -1.69
N HIS A 132 14.36 1.43 -0.83
CA HIS A 132 14.43 1.62 0.63
C HIS A 132 13.07 1.93 1.26
N THR A 133 12.03 1.25 0.77
CA THR A 133 10.68 1.29 1.33
C THR A 133 10.18 -0.10 1.70
N GLY A 134 9.08 -0.13 2.44
CA GLY A 134 8.49 -1.33 3.01
C GLY A 134 7.08 -1.02 3.48
N MET A 135 6.22 -2.03 3.47
CA MET A 135 4.80 -1.87 3.71
C MET A 135 4.30 -2.91 4.70
N ALA A 136 3.65 -2.46 5.78
CA ALA A 136 2.85 -3.34 6.62
C ALA A 136 1.44 -3.45 6.03
N VAL A 137 1.06 -4.65 5.60
CA VAL A 137 -0.32 -4.98 5.23
C VAL A 137 -1.13 -5.19 6.51
N THR A 138 -2.39 -4.76 6.56
CA THR A 138 -3.24 -4.81 7.78
C THR A 138 -4.66 -5.34 7.53
N THR A 139 -4.87 -6.05 6.42
CA THR A 139 -6.19 -6.54 6.01
C THR A 139 -6.82 -7.55 6.97
N ASP A 140 -6.02 -8.19 7.81
CA ASP A 140 -6.40 -9.22 8.78
C ASP A 140 -6.49 -8.71 10.24
N ILE A 141 -6.11 -7.45 10.51
CA ILE A 141 -6.08 -6.86 11.86
C ILE A 141 -6.88 -5.56 11.90
N THR A 142 -8.11 -5.61 11.40
CA THR A 142 -9.00 -4.47 11.24
C THR A 142 -10.28 -4.55 12.06
N THR A 143 -11.06 -3.47 12.03
CA THR A 143 -12.42 -3.39 12.53
C THR A 143 -13.27 -2.68 11.49
N LEU A 144 -14.15 -3.41 10.77
CA LEU A 144 -14.88 -2.88 9.61
C LEU A 144 -15.76 -1.64 9.90
N ARG A 145 -16.13 -1.41 11.17
CA ARG A 145 -16.95 -0.28 11.63
C ARG A 145 -16.18 0.77 12.43
N ASN A 146 -14.87 0.62 12.58
CA ASN A 146 -14.03 1.60 13.27
C ASN A 146 -12.79 1.89 12.43
N ILE A 147 -12.74 3.11 11.90
CA ILE A 147 -11.63 3.61 11.06
C ILE A 147 -10.31 3.73 11.83
N HIS A 148 -10.34 3.59 13.16
CA HIS A 148 -9.19 3.53 14.03
C HIS A 148 -9.05 2.14 14.69
N PRO A 149 -8.64 1.08 13.95
CA PRO A 149 -8.50 -0.25 14.51
C PRO A 149 -7.56 -0.26 15.73
N PRO A 150 -7.93 -0.93 16.83
CA PRO A 150 -7.22 -0.85 18.10
C PRO A 150 -5.87 -1.60 18.10
N ASN A 151 -5.69 -2.63 17.25
CA ASN A 151 -4.46 -3.40 17.19
C ASN A 151 -3.33 -2.63 16.49
N LYS A 152 -2.75 -1.64 17.18
CA LYS A 152 -1.56 -0.90 16.71
C LYS A 152 -0.25 -1.63 17.00
N GLN A 153 -0.26 -2.56 17.95
CA GLN A 153 0.93 -3.32 18.31
C GLN A 153 1.42 -4.19 17.15
N ASP A 154 0.52 -4.93 16.49
CA ASP A 154 0.93 -5.79 15.37
C ASP A 154 1.29 -4.99 14.12
N VAL A 155 0.68 -3.82 13.91
CA VAL A 155 1.13 -2.87 12.88
C VAL A 155 2.59 -2.47 13.12
N GLY A 156 2.93 -2.08 14.36
CA GLY A 156 4.30 -1.73 14.75
C GLY A 156 5.27 -2.89 14.59
N LYS A 157 4.89 -4.10 15.01
CA LYS A 157 5.72 -5.32 14.83
C LYS A 157 5.99 -5.58 13.35
N ARG A 158 4.99 -5.46 12.47
CA ARG A 158 5.15 -5.67 11.01
C ARG A 158 6.12 -4.67 10.40
N LEU A 159 6.04 -3.39 10.78
CA LEU A 159 7.02 -2.38 10.35
C LEU A 159 8.42 -2.66 10.91
N ALA A 160 8.51 -3.15 12.15
CA ALA A 160 9.79 -3.52 12.75
C ALA A 160 10.48 -4.68 12.02
N LEU A 161 9.72 -5.65 11.48
CA LEU A 161 10.29 -6.76 10.69
C LEU A 161 11.04 -6.26 9.45
N TRP A 162 10.48 -5.28 8.75
CA TRP A 162 11.14 -4.59 7.63
C TRP A 162 12.45 -3.96 8.09
N ALA A 163 12.40 -3.13 9.13
CA ALA A 163 13.58 -2.43 9.65
C ALA A 163 14.67 -3.42 10.10
N LEU A 164 14.31 -4.42 10.89
CA LEU A 164 15.24 -5.43 11.41
C LEU A 164 16.01 -6.12 10.28
N THR A 165 15.30 -6.48 9.21
CA THR A 165 15.88 -7.21 8.08
C THR A 165 16.68 -6.31 7.15
N LYS A 166 16.13 -5.16 6.77
CA LYS A 166 16.70 -4.30 5.71
C LYS A 166 17.74 -3.31 6.23
N ASP A 167 17.60 -2.83 7.46
CA ASP A 167 18.44 -1.74 7.99
C ASP A 167 19.34 -2.14 9.15
N TYR A 168 18.98 -3.20 9.89
CA TYR A 168 19.73 -3.70 11.05
C TYR A 168 20.44 -5.03 10.79
N GLY A 169 20.37 -5.55 9.56
CA GLY A 169 21.08 -6.77 9.13
C GLY A 169 20.69 -8.03 9.90
N LYS A 170 19.51 -8.06 10.52
CA LYS A 170 19.04 -9.23 11.26
C LYS A 170 18.58 -10.31 10.30
N LYS A 171 19.16 -11.51 10.44
CA LYS A 171 18.68 -12.72 9.78
C LYS A 171 17.48 -13.25 10.57
N LEU A 172 16.29 -12.95 10.10
CA LEU A 172 15.07 -13.47 10.71
C LEU A 172 14.88 -14.95 10.38
N LYS A 173 14.28 -15.71 11.31
CA LYS A 173 13.87 -17.10 11.09
C LYS A 173 12.63 -17.22 10.21
N SER A 174 11.87 -16.12 10.10
CA SER A 174 10.61 -16.02 9.37
C SER A 174 10.68 -14.87 8.35
N GLN A 175 9.64 -14.73 7.53
CA GLN A 175 9.53 -13.64 6.57
C GLN A 175 9.31 -12.29 7.26
N TYR A 176 9.80 -11.22 6.62
CA TYR A 176 9.65 -9.84 7.11
C TYR A 176 8.43 -9.10 6.56
N SER A 177 7.80 -9.65 5.52
CA SER A 177 6.60 -9.14 4.88
C SER A 177 5.73 -10.30 4.42
N GLY A 178 4.44 -10.05 4.19
CA GLY A 178 3.53 -11.00 3.54
C GLY A 178 3.73 -11.07 2.02
N PRO A 179 3.01 -11.97 1.33
CA PRO A 179 3.11 -12.09 -0.13
C PRO A 179 2.79 -10.78 -0.84
N ILE A 180 3.72 -10.31 -1.68
CA ILE A 180 3.56 -9.11 -2.51
C ILE A 180 3.42 -9.55 -3.96
N PHE A 181 2.38 -9.08 -4.64
CA PHE A 181 2.14 -9.43 -6.05
C PHE A 181 3.36 -9.08 -6.93
N SER A 182 3.71 -9.96 -7.84
CA SER A 182 4.81 -9.77 -8.80
C SER A 182 4.30 -9.68 -10.24
N LYS A 183 3.64 -10.72 -10.72
CA LYS A 183 3.19 -10.82 -12.11
C LYS A 183 2.10 -11.89 -12.28
N ILE A 184 1.54 -11.92 -13.48
CA ILE A 184 0.69 -13.02 -13.93
C ILE A 184 1.26 -13.67 -15.18
N ASP A 185 1.00 -14.97 -15.32
CA ASP A 185 1.20 -15.73 -16.55
C ASP A 185 -0.11 -16.48 -16.89
N GLN A 186 -0.32 -16.78 -18.18
CA GLN A 186 -1.45 -17.63 -18.59
C GLN A 186 -1.15 -19.08 -18.15
N ALA A 187 -2.08 -19.75 -17.49
CA ALA A 187 -1.91 -21.16 -17.15
C ALA A 187 -2.07 -22.06 -18.40
N GLU A 188 -1.62 -23.32 -18.29
CA GLU A 188 -1.84 -24.34 -19.32
C GLU A 188 -3.35 -24.49 -19.62
N GLY A 189 -3.72 -24.57 -20.90
CA GLY A 189 -5.13 -24.55 -21.33
C GLY A 189 -5.74 -23.15 -21.47
N LYS A 190 -5.06 -22.10 -21.02
CA LYS A 190 -5.41 -20.67 -21.17
C LYS A 190 -6.72 -20.20 -20.50
N ASP A 191 -7.39 -21.06 -19.76
CA ASP A 191 -8.66 -20.78 -19.06
C ASP A 191 -8.49 -20.30 -17.61
N SER A 192 -7.24 -20.10 -17.19
CA SER A 192 -6.87 -19.69 -15.84
C SER A 192 -5.58 -18.85 -15.86
N LEU A 193 -5.33 -18.13 -14.75
CA LEU A 193 -4.15 -17.29 -14.57
C LEU A 193 -3.29 -17.84 -13.44
N THR A 194 -1.98 -17.90 -13.66
CA THR A 194 -1.00 -18.13 -12.59
C THR A 194 -0.61 -16.78 -12.01
N VAL A 195 -0.81 -16.61 -10.71
CA VAL A 195 -0.45 -15.39 -9.96
C VAL A 195 0.83 -15.65 -9.18
N HIS A 196 1.85 -14.86 -9.47
CA HIS A 196 3.17 -14.96 -8.82
C HIS A 196 3.34 -13.87 -7.78
N PHE A 197 3.92 -14.24 -6.64
CA PHE A 197 4.33 -13.34 -5.58
C PHE A 197 5.85 -13.22 -5.51
N GLN A 198 6.35 -12.14 -4.92
CA GLN A 198 7.78 -11.90 -4.78
C GLN A 198 8.42 -12.98 -3.88
N LYS A 199 9.49 -13.60 -4.38
CA LYS A 199 10.13 -14.76 -3.73
C LYS A 199 10.63 -14.45 -2.31
N ASP A 200 11.10 -13.24 -2.08
CA ASP A 200 11.65 -12.75 -0.81
C ASP A 200 10.60 -12.48 0.26
N THR A 201 9.31 -12.40 -0.08
CA THR A 201 8.23 -12.21 0.90
C THR A 201 7.25 -13.37 0.97
N THR A 202 7.28 -14.28 -0.01
CA THR A 202 6.26 -15.33 -0.10
C THR A 202 6.41 -16.43 0.95
N GLY A 203 7.62 -16.91 1.22
CA GLY A 203 7.89 -17.85 2.33
C GLY A 203 6.94 -19.05 2.49
N GLY A 204 6.35 -19.53 1.38
CA GLY A 204 5.29 -20.54 1.35
C GLY A 204 3.89 -19.94 1.55
N LEU A 205 3.07 -19.98 0.50
CA LEU A 205 1.67 -19.54 0.56
C LEU A 205 0.80 -20.51 1.39
N THR A 206 -0.09 -19.95 2.21
CA THR A 206 -1.08 -20.70 2.99
C THR A 206 -2.29 -19.83 3.34
N THR A 207 -3.23 -20.35 4.12
CA THR A 207 -4.36 -19.58 4.65
C THR A 207 -4.37 -19.54 6.17
N ASN A 208 -4.76 -18.40 6.74
CA ASN A 208 -4.80 -18.23 8.20
C ASN A 208 -5.98 -18.95 8.88
N ASP A 209 -6.92 -19.49 8.10
CA ASP A 209 -8.14 -20.14 8.57
C ASP A 209 -8.30 -21.59 8.06
N LYS A 210 -7.32 -22.11 7.31
CA LYS A 210 -7.33 -23.44 6.66
C LYS A 210 -8.48 -23.64 5.66
N LYS A 211 -9.16 -22.57 5.21
CA LYS A 211 -10.17 -22.62 4.16
C LYS A 211 -9.52 -22.36 2.79
N PRO A 212 -10.23 -22.64 1.68
CA PRO A 212 -9.79 -22.24 0.34
C PRO A 212 -9.49 -20.73 0.28
N VAL A 213 -8.56 -20.36 -0.60
CA VAL A 213 -8.19 -18.94 -0.76
C VAL A 213 -9.40 -18.14 -1.24
N SER A 214 -9.63 -17.00 -0.60
CA SER A 214 -10.79 -16.13 -0.82
C SER A 214 -10.42 -14.83 -1.55
N HIS A 215 -11.43 -14.07 -1.97
CA HIS A 215 -11.31 -12.71 -2.52
C HIS A 215 -10.51 -12.56 -3.81
N PHE A 216 -10.46 -13.60 -4.64
CA PHE A 216 -9.99 -13.48 -6.01
C PHE A 216 -11.16 -13.18 -6.96
N GLU A 217 -10.91 -12.27 -7.90
CA GLU A 217 -11.77 -12.03 -9.05
C GLU A 217 -10.91 -11.98 -10.32
N ILE A 218 -11.45 -12.48 -11.42
CA ILE A 218 -10.81 -12.41 -12.73
C ILE A 218 -11.74 -11.79 -13.76
N ALA A 219 -11.16 -11.22 -14.81
CA ALA A 219 -11.89 -10.64 -15.93
C ALA A 219 -11.25 -11.03 -17.25
N GLY A 220 -12.09 -11.17 -18.28
CA GLY A 220 -11.66 -11.25 -19.66
C GLY A 220 -11.36 -9.87 -20.23
N LYS A 221 -11.18 -9.81 -21.56
CA LYS A 221 -10.96 -8.53 -22.27
C LYS A 221 -12.17 -7.59 -22.22
N ASP A 222 -13.34 -8.09 -21.86
CA ASP A 222 -14.56 -7.32 -21.65
C ASP A 222 -14.56 -6.50 -20.36
N GLY A 223 -13.59 -6.74 -19.47
CA GLY A 223 -13.43 -6.01 -18.21
C GLY A 223 -14.49 -6.35 -17.15
N LYS A 224 -15.29 -7.41 -17.34
CA LYS A 224 -16.29 -7.85 -16.37
C LYS A 224 -15.64 -8.76 -15.33
N TRP A 225 -15.76 -8.39 -14.07
CA TRP A 225 -15.15 -9.11 -12.95
C TRP A 225 -16.08 -10.19 -12.43
N HIS A 226 -15.55 -11.40 -12.29
CA HIS A 226 -16.25 -12.56 -11.73
C HIS A 226 -15.45 -13.14 -10.57
N PRO A 227 -16.11 -13.65 -9.51
CA PRO A 227 -15.45 -14.41 -8.46
C PRO A 227 -14.64 -15.57 -9.05
N ALA A 228 -13.49 -15.82 -8.46
CA ALA A 228 -12.57 -16.86 -8.93
C ALA A 228 -12.01 -17.68 -7.76
N LYS A 229 -11.81 -18.97 -8.02
CA LYS A 229 -11.19 -19.91 -7.09
C LYS A 229 -9.67 -19.83 -7.22
N GLY A 230 -8.99 -19.54 -6.11
CA GLY A 230 -7.54 -19.63 -5.99
C GLY A 230 -7.11 -21.01 -5.49
N THR A 231 -6.18 -21.67 -6.18
CA THR A 231 -5.58 -22.94 -5.77
C THR A 231 -4.08 -22.76 -5.60
N ILE A 232 -3.59 -22.97 -4.38
CA ILE A 232 -2.15 -22.97 -4.09
C ILE A 232 -1.57 -24.27 -4.64
N VAL A 233 -0.62 -24.17 -5.58
CA VAL A 233 -0.04 -25.34 -6.24
C VAL A 233 1.23 -25.77 -5.52
N TYR A 234 2.26 -24.92 -5.50
CA TYR A 234 3.46 -25.08 -4.67
C TYR A 234 4.26 -23.78 -4.59
N GLY A 235 4.91 -23.50 -3.45
CA GLY A 235 5.88 -22.41 -3.32
C GLY A 235 5.26 -21.00 -3.32
N ASP A 236 5.51 -20.26 -4.40
CA ASP A 236 5.35 -18.80 -4.52
C ASP A 236 4.24 -18.32 -5.46
N HIS A 237 3.42 -19.23 -5.95
CA HIS A 237 2.34 -18.92 -6.89
C HIS A 237 1.08 -19.75 -6.64
N LEU A 238 -0.03 -19.25 -7.17
CA LEU A 238 -1.33 -19.90 -7.15
C LEU A 238 -2.01 -19.78 -8.51
N ILE A 239 -2.89 -20.72 -8.83
CA ILE A 239 -3.72 -20.69 -10.03
C ILE A 239 -5.09 -20.11 -9.67
N VAL A 240 -5.56 -19.14 -10.45
CA VAL A 240 -6.87 -18.51 -10.31
C VAL A 240 -7.75 -18.85 -11.51
N LYS A 241 -8.95 -19.36 -11.25
CA LYS A 241 -9.92 -19.78 -12.28
C LYS A 241 -11.35 -19.40 -11.92
N SER A 242 -12.16 -19.07 -12.93
CA SER A 242 -13.61 -18.89 -12.81
C SER A 242 -14.29 -19.59 -13.98
N ASP A 243 -15.35 -20.34 -13.71
CA ASP A 243 -16.10 -21.04 -14.77
C ASP A 243 -16.83 -20.06 -15.71
N GLU A 244 -17.06 -18.84 -15.24
CA GLU A 244 -17.70 -17.74 -15.97
C GLU A 244 -16.74 -17.02 -16.93
N VAL A 245 -15.42 -17.20 -16.78
CA VAL A 245 -14.41 -16.47 -17.57
C VAL A 245 -13.51 -17.44 -18.33
N LYS A 246 -13.84 -17.70 -19.60
CA LYS A 246 -13.12 -18.66 -20.46
C LYS A 246 -11.71 -18.21 -20.88
N ASN A 247 -11.49 -16.90 -20.99
CA ASN A 247 -10.21 -16.32 -21.45
C ASN A 247 -9.81 -15.15 -20.54
N PRO A 248 -9.38 -15.42 -19.30
CA PRO A 248 -9.02 -14.36 -18.37
C PRO A 248 -7.75 -13.65 -18.82
N VAL A 249 -7.71 -12.32 -18.62
CA VAL A 249 -6.55 -11.46 -18.90
C VAL A 249 -6.22 -10.53 -17.72
N HIS A 250 -7.13 -10.39 -16.77
CA HIS A 250 -6.95 -9.60 -15.58
C HIS A 250 -7.34 -10.39 -14.32
N VAL A 251 -6.67 -10.06 -13.23
CA VAL A 251 -6.96 -10.60 -11.89
C VAL A 251 -6.84 -9.46 -10.87
N ARG A 252 -7.66 -9.55 -9.83
CA ARG A 252 -7.54 -8.72 -8.64
C ARG A 252 -7.78 -9.57 -7.39
N PHE A 253 -7.19 -9.11 -6.30
CA PHE A 253 -7.24 -9.79 -5.01
C PHE A 253 -7.59 -8.78 -3.92
N GLY A 254 -8.53 -9.14 -3.05
CA GLY A 254 -8.95 -8.28 -1.94
C GLY A 254 -9.55 -6.95 -2.40
N TRP A 255 -10.16 -6.88 -3.58
CA TRP A 255 -10.60 -5.63 -4.21
C TRP A 255 -11.96 -5.13 -3.68
N HIS A 256 -12.09 -5.02 -2.37
CA HIS A 256 -13.31 -4.56 -1.71
C HIS A 256 -12.98 -3.87 -0.39
N GLN A 257 -13.69 -2.79 -0.04
CA GLN A 257 -13.38 -1.99 1.15
C GLN A 257 -13.51 -2.75 2.49
N MET A 258 -14.31 -3.82 2.50
CA MET A 258 -14.49 -4.74 3.63
C MET A 258 -13.72 -6.06 3.46
N ALA A 259 -12.75 -6.13 2.54
CA ALA A 259 -12.04 -7.38 2.28
C ALA A 259 -11.17 -7.79 3.47
N GLU A 260 -11.41 -8.99 3.99
CA GLU A 260 -10.60 -9.67 5.02
C GLU A 260 -10.09 -11.00 4.43
N PRO A 261 -9.20 -10.96 3.42
CA PRO A 261 -8.75 -12.17 2.76
C PRO A 261 -7.87 -13.02 3.67
N ASN A 262 -7.96 -14.34 3.47
CA ASN A 262 -7.26 -15.34 4.29
C ASN A 262 -5.86 -15.73 3.79
N LEU A 263 -5.42 -15.24 2.62
CA LEU A 263 -4.11 -15.58 2.05
C LEU A 263 -2.97 -14.94 2.85
N VAL A 264 -2.10 -15.79 3.40
CA VAL A 264 -0.91 -15.40 4.16
C VAL A 264 0.30 -16.19 3.70
N ASN A 265 1.49 -15.81 4.15
CA ASN A 265 2.67 -16.69 4.05
C ASN A 265 2.80 -17.62 5.27
N GLY A 266 3.81 -18.49 5.25
CA GLY A 266 4.13 -19.40 6.35
C GLY A 266 4.50 -18.72 7.68
N ALA A 267 4.73 -17.40 7.67
CA ALA A 267 4.92 -16.59 8.88
C ALA A 267 3.60 -15.97 9.41
N GLY A 268 2.47 -16.22 8.74
CA GLY A 268 1.16 -15.66 9.07
C GLY A 268 0.98 -14.20 8.66
N LEU A 269 1.86 -13.65 7.79
CA LEU A 269 1.74 -12.28 7.30
C LEU A 269 0.83 -12.23 6.06
N PRO A 270 -0.15 -11.31 6.00
CA PRO A 270 -1.15 -11.28 4.94
C PRO A 270 -0.60 -10.80 3.60
N ALA A 271 -1.16 -11.37 2.52
CA ALA A 271 -0.90 -10.89 1.18
C ALA A 271 -1.52 -9.50 0.96
N SER A 272 -0.81 -8.62 0.26
CA SER A 272 -1.34 -7.30 -0.11
C SER A 272 -2.44 -7.46 -1.17
N PRO A 273 -3.58 -6.75 -1.04
CA PRO A 273 -4.51 -6.52 -2.14
C PRO A 273 -3.81 -5.93 -3.37
N PHE A 274 -4.30 -6.27 -4.56
CA PHE A 274 -3.79 -5.76 -5.84
C PHE A 274 -4.83 -5.88 -6.96
N SER A 275 -4.60 -5.18 -8.07
CA SER A 275 -5.31 -5.34 -9.34
C SER A 275 -4.36 -5.16 -10.52
N THR A 276 -4.44 -6.05 -11.51
CA THR A 276 -3.63 -5.95 -12.74
C THR A 276 -4.20 -4.98 -13.78
N ALA A 277 -5.39 -4.43 -13.53
CA ALA A 277 -6.09 -3.55 -14.47
C ALA A 277 -6.22 -2.10 -13.97
N PHE A 278 -5.88 -1.83 -12.70
CA PHE A 278 -5.92 -0.49 -12.13
C PHE A 278 -4.66 0.29 -12.51
N LYS A 279 -4.83 1.54 -12.98
CA LYS A 279 -3.76 2.42 -13.45
C LYS A 279 -3.95 3.83 -12.94
#